data_AF-A0AAD4BJJ9-F1
#
_entry.id   AF-A0AAD4BJJ9-F1
#
_cell.length_a   1.000
_cell.length_b   1.000
_cell.length_c   1.000
_cell.angle_alpha   90.00
_cell.angle_beta   90.00
_cell.angle_gamma   90.00
#
_symmetry.space_group_name_H-M   'P 1'
#
loop_
_entity.id
_entity.type
_entity.pdbx_description
1 polymer ?
#
loop_
_entity_poly.entity_id
_entity_poly.type
_entity_poly.pdbx_seq_one_letter_code
_entity_poly.pdbx_strand_id
1 'polypeptide(L)'
;SLKWVQTQLLLKNMTLQSHRRVNSWNAYLKAKISEVNEGREQGERVRLTEYVAEKKDELLEGYNKLTAVEQRAFIDKLQAARDAEMQIVRADPKAISNTVSAAFATMDREVHLLFTRECHANRPTLVDIPVYAPSTNCQRPLNKLVSECRTLIQDELDYVLTEKRVKQKVQMNYDNYERQIVEQYSIALTG
;
A
#
# COMPACT_ATOMS: atom_id res chain seq x y z
N SER A 1 -15.45 8.70 27.78
CA SER A 1 -14.21 9.39 28.20
C SER A 1 -13.12 9.13 27.17
N LEU A 2 -12.82 10.11 26.30
CA LEU A 2 -11.80 10.01 25.24
C LEU A 2 -10.38 9.76 25.79
N LYS A 3 -10.10 10.26 27.00
CA LYS A 3 -8.83 10.04 27.71
C LYS A 3 -8.52 8.55 27.90
N TRP A 4 -9.51 7.73 28.23
CA TRP A 4 -9.28 6.30 28.46
C TRP A 4 -8.87 5.55 27.18
N VAL A 5 -9.51 5.89 26.05
CA VAL A 5 -9.19 5.31 24.73
C VAL A 5 -7.79 5.75 24.27
N GLN A 6 -7.46 7.03 24.46
CA GLN A 6 -6.13 7.57 24.14
C GLN A 6 -5.03 6.91 24.96
N THR A 7 -5.26 6.73 26.27
CA THR A 7 -4.33 6.04 27.17
C THR A 7 -4.17 4.57 26.80
N GLN A 8 -5.23 3.87 26.38
CA GLN A 8 -5.14 2.49 25.92
C GLN A 8 -4.38 2.35 24.60
N LEU A 9 -4.58 3.24 23.63
CA LEU A 9 -3.86 3.20 22.35
C LEU A 9 -2.37 3.57 22.51
N LEU A 10 -2.06 4.57 23.34
CA LEU A 10 -0.67 4.99 23.58
C LEU A 10 0.10 3.97 24.44
N LEU A 11 -0.51 3.44 25.52
CA LEU A 11 0.15 2.44 26.38
C LEU A 11 0.27 1.06 25.72
N LYS A 12 -0.73 0.62 24.92
CA LYS A 12 -0.58 -0.61 24.12
C LYS A 12 0.52 -0.46 23.08
N ASN A 13 0.65 0.70 22.43
CA ASN A 13 1.74 0.92 21.47
C ASN A 13 3.11 0.92 22.13
N MET A 14 3.28 1.48 23.34
CA MET A 14 4.57 1.44 24.03
C MET A 14 4.94 0.05 24.57
N THR A 15 3.97 -0.74 25.02
CA THR A 15 4.20 -2.09 25.55
C THR A 15 4.33 -3.16 24.45
N LEU A 16 3.65 -2.99 23.32
CA LEU A 16 3.85 -3.81 22.10
C LEU A 16 5.19 -3.49 21.40
N GLN A 17 5.76 -2.32 21.66
CA GLN A 17 7.10 -1.92 21.20
C GLN A 17 8.26 -2.43 22.06
N SER A 18 7.99 -3.28 23.06
CA SER A 18 8.99 -4.24 23.52
C SER A 18 9.23 -5.29 22.42
N HIS A 19 9.70 -4.84 21.26
CA HIS A 19 10.22 -5.72 20.23
C HIS A 19 11.28 -6.57 20.91
N ARG A 20 11.08 -7.90 20.88
CA ARG A 20 12.05 -8.85 21.43
C ARG A 20 13.44 -8.45 20.93
N ARG A 21 14.36 -8.24 21.89
CA ARG A 21 15.76 -7.92 21.60
C ARG A 21 16.27 -8.88 20.52
N VAL A 22 16.94 -8.33 19.53
CA VAL A 22 17.56 -9.12 18.46
C VAL A 22 18.59 -10.05 19.12
N ASN A 23 18.41 -11.35 18.94
CA ASN A 23 19.41 -12.33 19.31
C ASN A 23 20.53 -12.32 18.26
N SER A 24 21.80 -12.32 18.68
CA SER A 24 22.97 -12.43 17.81
C SER A 24 22.91 -13.64 16.89
N TRP A 25 22.40 -14.78 17.37
CA TRP A 25 22.20 -15.98 16.53
C TRP A 25 21.22 -15.71 15.39
N ASN A 26 20.09 -15.06 15.68
CA ASN A 26 19.10 -14.74 14.65
C ASN A 26 19.64 -13.71 13.65
N ALA A 27 20.47 -12.77 14.12
CA ALA A 27 21.10 -11.79 13.24
C ALA A 27 22.13 -12.44 12.31
N TYR A 28 22.95 -13.34 12.85
CA TYR A 28 23.89 -14.16 12.08
C TYR A 28 23.16 -15.03 11.04
N LEU A 29 22.11 -15.74 11.46
CA LEU A 29 21.32 -16.60 10.57
C LEU A 29 20.69 -15.79 9.43
N LYS A 30 20.13 -14.61 9.72
CA LYS A 30 19.55 -13.72 8.71
C LYS A 30 20.60 -13.26 7.70
N ALA A 31 21.82 -12.93 8.15
CA ALA A 31 22.91 -12.56 7.25
C ALA A 31 23.30 -13.73 6.33
N LYS A 32 23.45 -14.95 6.88
CA LYS A 32 23.76 -16.15 6.08
C LYS A 32 22.68 -16.50 5.07
N ILE A 33 21.41 -16.36 5.44
CA ILE A 33 20.30 -16.55 4.51
C ILE A 33 20.35 -15.50 3.39
N SER A 34 20.68 -14.23 3.71
CA SER A 34 20.85 -13.19 2.69
C SER A 34 21.96 -13.53 1.70
N GLU A 35 23.14 -13.94 2.19
CA GLU A 35 24.28 -14.36 1.35
C GLU A 35 23.89 -15.51 0.41
N VAL A 36 23.15 -16.51 0.90
CA VAL A 36 22.69 -17.64 0.08
C VAL A 36 21.64 -17.21 -0.94
N ASN A 37 20.77 -16.26 -0.60
CA ASN A 37 19.74 -15.76 -1.50
C ASN A 37 20.31 -14.90 -2.64
N GLU A 38 21.43 -14.21 -2.44
CA GLU A 38 22.09 -13.42 -3.49
C GLU A 38 22.54 -14.27 -4.69
N GLY A 39 22.82 -15.56 -4.48
CA GLY A 39 23.23 -16.50 -5.53
C GLY A 39 22.11 -17.33 -6.17
N ARG A 40 20.84 -17.11 -5.78
CA ARG A 40 19.71 -17.92 -6.23
C ARG A 40 18.82 -17.19 -7.22
N GLU A 41 18.18 -17.95 -8.10
CA GLU A 41 17.22 -17.41 -9.06
C GLU A 41 15.92 -16.97 -8.37
N GLN A 42 15.32 -15.90 -8.90
CA GLN A 42 14.08 -15.35 -8.36
C GLN A 42 12.93 -16.37 -8.52
N GLY A 43 12.40 -16.84 -7.41
CA GLY A 43 11.25 -17.77 -7.38
C GLY A 43 11.55 -19.12 -6.74
N GLU A 44 12.82 -19.47 -6.53
CA GLU A 44 13.19 -20.66 -5.77
C GLU A 44 12.87 -20.46 -4.28
N ARG A 45 12.14 -21.41 -3.69
CA ARG A 45 11.71 -21.35 -2.29
C ARG A 45 12.24 -22.56 -1.53
N VAL A 46 13.11 -22.32 -0.56
CA VAL A 46 13.56 -23.34 0.39
C VAL A 46 13.00 -23.03 1.77
N ARG A 47 12.49 -24.06 2.45
CA ARG A 47 11.98 -23.88 3.82
C ARG A 47 13.17 -23.63 4.75
N LEU A 48 13.02 -22.66 5.65
CA LEU A 48 14.05 -22.35 6.64
C LEU A 48 14.45 -23.59 7.47
N THR A 49 13.49 -24.45 7.79
CA THR A 49 13.72 -25.69 8.54
C THR A 49 14.61 -26.67 7.78
N GLU A 50 14.45 -26.77 6.46
CA GLU A 50 15.26 -27.63 5.60
C GLU A 50 16.67 -27.08 5.49
N TYR A 51 16.80 -25.77 5.24
CA TYR A 51 18.09 -25.08 5.21
C TYR A 51 18.87 -25.23 6.52
N VAL A 52 18.22 -25.01 7.66
CA VAL A 52 18.87 -25.14 8.98
C VAL A 52 19.23 -26.59 9.27
N ALA A 53 18.43 -27.56 8.83
CA ALA A 53 18.76 -28.98 9.01
C ALA A 53 19.97 -29.39 8.15
N GLU A 54 20.04 -28.93 6.91
CA GLU A 54 21.12 -29.25 5.97
C GLU A 54 22.45 -28.58 6.37
N LYS A 55 22.40 -27.32 6.80
CA LYS A 55 23.58 -26.49 7.11
C LYS A 55 23.85 -26.32 8.59
N LYS A 56 23.23 -27.16 9.44
CA LYS A 56 23.28 -27.02 10.89
C LYS A 56 24.70 -26.91 11.44
N ASP A 57 25.55 -27.85 11.05
CA ASP A 57 26.90 -27.97 11.62
C ASP A 57 27.80 -26.82 11.17
N GLU A 58 27.72 -26.44 9.90
CA GLU A 58 28.42 -25.27 9.34
C GLU A 58 27.98 -23.96 10.03
N LEU A 59 26.68 -23.80 10.30
CA LEU A 59 26.15 -22.60 10.97
C LEU A 59 26.61 -22.53 12.43
N LEU A 60 26.62 -23.65 13.15
CA LEU A 60 27.07 -23.70 14.54
C LEU A 60 28.58 -23.47 14.65
N GLU A 61 29.38 -24.13 13.82
CA GLU A 61 30.82 -23.93 13.78
C GLU A 61 31.18 -22.50 13.39
N GLY A 62 30.50 -21.98 12.36
CA GLY A 62 30.62 -20.60 11.92
C GLY A 62 30.34 -19.65 13.07
N TYR A 63 29.21 -19.78 13.76
CA TYR A 63 28.84 -18.93 14.88
C TYR A 63 29.79 -19.02 16.08
N ASN A 64 30.28 -20.20 16.41
CA ASN A 64 31.22 -20.39 17.52
C ASN A 64 32.57 -19.72 17.26
N LYS A 65 32.94 -19.51 15.99
CA LYS A 65 34.14 -18.76 15.61
C LYS A 65 33.96 -17.24 15.70
N LEU A 66 32.72 -16.73 15.78
CA LEU A 66 32.48 -15.30 15.87
C LEU A 66 32.94 -14.76 17.22
N THR A 67 33.67 -13.66 17.16
CA THR A 67 33.99 -12.83 18.33
C THR A 67 32.76 -12.06 18.81
N ALA A 68 32.76 -11.65 20.08
CA ALA A 68 31.69 -10.84 20.65
C ALA A 68 31.48 -9.50 19.90
N VAL A 69 32.55 -8.96 19.30
CA VAL A 69 32.51 -7.73 18.50
C VAL A 69 31.73 -7.97 17.20
N GLU A 70 32.00 -9.06 16.50
CA GLU A 70 31.28 -9.43 15.28
C GLU A 70 29.82 -9.74 15.56
N GLN A 71 29.53 -10.48 16.63
CA GLN A 71 28.16 -10.75 17.06
C GLN A 71 27.37 -9.46 17.30
N ARG A 72 28.01 -8.46 17.93
CA ARG A 72 27.39 -7.14 18.15
C ARG A 72 27.19 -6.38 16.84
N ALA A 73 28.14 -6.44 15.92
CA ALA A 73 27.99 -5.84 14.59
C ALA A 73 26.79 -6.43 13.82
N PHE A 74 26.53 -7.74 13.93
CA PHE A 74 25.33 -8.34 13.34
C PHE A 74 24.04 -7.83 13.98
N ILE A 75 24.01 -7.68 15.31
CA ILE A 75 22.86 -7.10 16.03
C ILE A 75 22.61 -5.67 15.55
N ASP A 76 23.66 -4.84 15.51
CA ASP A 76 23.55 -3.43 15.15
C ASP A 76 23.08 -3.25 13.70
N LYS A 77 23.60 -4.06 12.77
CA LYS A 77 23.11 -4.09 11.37
C LYS A 77 21.64 -4.45 11.28
N LEU A 78 21.20 -5.48 12.02
CA LEU A 78 19.81 -5.92 11.98
C LEU A 78 18.88 -4.88 12.62
N GLN A 79 19.33 -4.24 13.69
CA GLN A 79 18.59 -3.16 14.35
C GLN A 79 18.45 -1.95 13.44
N ALA A 80 19.54 -1.52 12.80
CA ALA A 80 19.50 -0.43 11.82
C ALA A 80 18.52 -0.73 10.66
N ALA A 81 18.52 -1.96 10.14
CA ALA A 81 17.55 -2.37 9.12
C ALA A 81 16.10 -2.31 9.61
N ARG A 82 15.84 -2.74 10.86
CA ARG A 82 14.50 -2.62 11.48
C ARG A 82 14.07 -1.17 11.65
N ASP A 83 14.99 -0.32 12.09
CA ASP A 83 14.70 1.09 12.32
C ASP A 83 14.40 1.81 10.99
N ALA A 84 15.13 1.48 9.93
CA ALA A 84 14.85 1.96 8.58
C ALA A 84 13.48 1.49 8.05
N GLU A 85 13.14 0.22 8.21
CA GLU A 85 11.83 -0.33 7.81
C GLU A 85 10.68 0.30 8.63
N MET A 86 10.88 0.50 9.94
CA MET A 86 9.92 1.21 10.77
C MET A 86 9.75 2.67 10.35
N GLN A 87 10.79 3.36 9.87
CA GLN A 87 10.62 4.72 9.35
C GLN A 87 9.72 4.76 8.10
N ILE A 88 9.83 3.76 7.23
CA ILE A 88 8.95 3.64 6.05
C ILE A 88 7.51 3.38 6.49
N VAL A 89 7.30 2.44 7.43
CA VAL A 89 5.96 2.11 7.96
C VAL A 89 5.35 3.26 8.78
N ARG A 90 6.18 4.07 9.44
CA ARG A 90 5.76 5.24 10.21
C ARG A 90 5.75 6.54 9.41
N ALA A 91 6.00 6.51 8.10
CA ALA A 91 5.66 7.65 7.26
C ALA A 91 4.19 7.97 7.54
N ASP A 92 3.96 9.12 8.18
CA ASP A 92 2.72 9.42 8.89
C ASP A 92 1.54 9.13 7.94
N PRO A 93 0.69 8.13 8.24
CA PRO A 93 -0.45 7.80 7.39
C PRO A 93 -1.32 9.04 7.12
N LYS A 94 -1.32 10.00 8.06
CA LYS A 94 -1.97 11.28 7.90
C LYS A 94 -1.24 12.19 6.92
N ALA A 95 0.09 12.22 6.92
CA ALA A 95 0.87 12.95 5.91
C ALA A 95 0.64 12.37 4.51
N ILE A 96 0.68 11.04 4.37
CA ILE A 96 0.38 10.37 3.10
C ILE A 96 -1.08 10.66 2.68
N SER A 97 -2.04 10.52 3.59
CA SER A 97 -3.45 10.85 3.34
C SER A 97 -3.65 12.30 2.93
N ASN A 98 -2.93 13.24 3.54
CA ASN A 98 -3.00 14.66 3.20
C ASN A 98 -2.40 14.94 1.82
N THR A 99 -1.27 14.32 1.49
CA THR A 99 -0.64 14.42 0.16
C THR A 99 -1.57 13.87 -0.92
N VAL A 100 -2.16 12.69 -0.69
CA VAL A 100 -3.13 12.09 -1.61
C VAL A 100 -4.38 12.97 -1.75
N SER A 101 -4.94 13.46 -0.64
CA SER A 101 -6.10 14.35 -0.67
C SER A 101 -5.83 15.66 -1.41
N ALA A 102 -4.63 16.24 -1.24
CA ALA A 102 -4.21 17.44 -1.95
C ALA A 102 -4.07 17.20 -3.46
N ALA A 103 -3.57 16.03 -3.87
CA ALA A 103 -3.48 15.63 -5.27
C ALA A 103 -4.89 15.50 -5.89
N PHE A 104 -5.82 14.81 -5.22
CA PHE A 104 -7.21 14.72 -5.68
C PHE A 104 -7.90 16.09 -5.77
N ALA A 105 -7.72 16.96 -4.78
CA ALA A 105 -8.26 18.32 -4.80
C ALA A 105 -7.66 19.19 -5.92
N THR A 106 -6.47 18.85 -6.41
CA THR A 106 -5.83 19.53 -7.55
C THR A 106 -6.42 19.01 -8.86
N MET A 107 -6.56 17.69 -9.01
CA MET A 107 -7.21 17.07 -10.17
C MET A 107 -8.66 17.54 -10.33
N ASP A 108 -9.44 17.59 -9.25
CA ASP A 108 -10.81 18.10 -9.27
C ASP A 108 -10.88 19.53 -9.82
N ARG A 109 -9.94 20.40 -9.41
CA ARG A 109 -9.86 21.77 -9.94
C ARG A 109 -9.53 21.79 -11.42
N GLU A 110 -8.57 20.99 -11.86
CA GLU A 110 -8.19 20.91 -13.27
C GLU A 110 -9.34 20.40 -14.15
N VAL A 111 -10.03 19.35 -13.72
CA VAL A 111 -11.23 18.84 -14.39
C VAL A 111 -12.32 19.90 -14.44
N HIS A 112 -12.57 20.61 -13.34
CA HIS A 112 -13.56 21.69 -13.31
C HIS A 112 -13.20 22.85 -14.23
N LEU A 113 -11.91 23.20 -14.32
CA LEU A 113 -11.41 24.22 -15.24
C LEU A 113 -11.55 23.80 -16.70
N LEU A 114 -11.28 22.54 -17.04
CA LEU A 114 -11.48 22.00 -18.38
C LEU A 114 -12.96 22.03 -18.78
N PHE A 115 -13.85 21.57 -17.90
CA PHE A 115 -15.30 21.65 -18.12
C PHE A 115 -15.79 23.08 -18.32
N THR A 116 -15.30 24.03 -17.50
CA THR A 116 -15.68 25.44 -17.62
C THR A 116 -15.16 26.04 -18.93
N ARG A 117 -13.96 25.65 -19.37
CA ARG A 117 -13.36 26.11 -20.63
C ARG A 117 -14.09 25.60 -21.86
N GLU A 118 -14.57 24.35 -21.85
CA GLU A 118 -15.40 23.79 -22.93
C GLU A 118 -16.80 24.43 -22.99
N CYS A 119 -17.41 24.72 -21.84
CA CYS A 119 -18.69 25.44 -21.78
C CYS A 119 -18.62 26.87 -22.34
N HIS A 120 -17.46 27.55 -22.24
CA HIS A 120 -17.27 28.88 -22.82
C HIS A 120 -16.88 28.86 -24.30
N ALA A 121 -16.33 27.75 -24.82
CA ALA A 121 -15.96 27.62 -26.24
C ALA A 121 -17.15 27.30 -27.16
N ASN A 122 -18.22 26.68 -26.62
CA ASN A 122 -19.44 26.34 -27.36
C ASN A 122 -20.63 27.21 -26.95
N ARG A 123 -20.50 28.54 -27.01
CA ARG A 123 -21.64 29.46 -26.82
C ARG A 123 -22.23 29.86 -28.17
N PRO A 124 -23.35 29.27 -28.64
CA PRO A 124 -24.11 29.86 -29.72
C PRO A 124 -24.76 31.16 -29.22
N THR A 125 -24.50 32.26 -29.93
CA THR A 125 -25.24 33.51 -29.81
C THR A 125 -26.66 33.31 -30.34
N LEU A 126 -27.68 33.32 -29.48
CA LEU A 126 -28.94 34.08 -29.65
C LEU A 126 -29.97 33.79 -28.53
N VAL A 127 -30.50 34.89 -27.98
CA VAL A 127 -31.82 35.12 -27.33
C VAL A 127 -32.45 34.13 -26.33
N ASP A 128 -32.77 34.71 -25.17
CA ASP A 128 -33.99 34.54 -24.36
C ASP A 128 -34.48 33.13 -24.01
N ILE A 129 -33.97 32.57 -22.91
CA ILE A 129 -34.65 31.51 -22.12
C ILE A 129 -34.37 31.75 -20.62
N PRO A 130 -35.36 31.59 -19.71
CA PRO A 130 -35.36 32.20 -18.39
C PRO A 130 -34.44 31.50 -17.39
N VAL A 131 -34.04 32.31 -16.40
CA VAL A 131 -33.40 31.98 -15.12
C VAL A 131 -33.59 30.51 -14.72
N TYR A 132 -32.57 29.69 -15.01
CA TYR A 132 -32.51 28.32 -14.51
C TYR A 132 -32.24 28.37 -13.02
N ALA A 133 -33.16 27.81 -12.25
CA ALA A 133 -33.04 27.62 -10.81
C ALA A 133 -31.72 26.90 -10.46
N PRO A 134 -31.13 27.17 -9.29
CA PRO A 134 -29.93 26.45 -8.84
C PRO A 134 -30.25 24.95 -8.82
N SER A 135 -29.54 24.18 -9.64
CA SER A 135 -29.65 22.73 -9.74
C SER A 135 -29.56 22.13 -8.35
N THR A 136 -30.71 21.71 -7.83
CA THR A 136 -30.82 21.00 -6.57
C THR A 136 -30.07 19.69 -6.69
N ASN A 137 -28.85 19.66 -6.17
CA ASN A 137 -28.36 18.62 -5.27
C ASN A 137 -28.90 17.22 -5.62
N CYS A 138 -28.52 16.70 -6.79
CA CYS A 138 -28.70 15.29 -7.08
C CYS A 138 -27.66 14.52 -6.28
N GLN A 139 -27.94 14.30 -5.00
CA GLN A 139 -27.31 13.23 -4.22
C GLN A 139 -27.67 11.91 -4.91
N ARG A 140 -26.93 11.55 -5.97
CA ARG A 140 -26.99 10.20 -6.50
C ARG A 140 -26.59 9.29 -5.34
N PRO A 141 -27.39 8.28 -5.00
CA PRO A 141 -27.02 7.36 -3.93
C PRO A 141 -25.65 6.77 -4.24
N LEU A 142 -24.76 6.75 -3.26
CA LEU A 142 -23.34 6.37 -3.40
C LEU A 142 -23.17 5.07 -4.20
N ASN A 143 -24.03 4.08 -3.94
CA ASN A 143 -24.05 2.79 -4.64
C ASN A 143 -24.18 2.91 -6.16
N LYS A 144 -24.92 3.91 -6.65
CA LYS A 144 -25.09 4.17 -8.08
C LYS A 144 -23.82 4.76 -8.69
N LEU A 145 -23.15 5.66 -7.99
CA LEU A 145 -21.86 6.21 -8.44
C LEU A 145 -20.79 5.13 -8.47
N VAL A 146 -20.71 4.30 -7.43
CA VAL A 146 -19.79 3.15 -7.37
C VAL A 146 -20.05 2.18 -8.51
N SER A 147 -21.31 1.88 -8.80
CA SER A 147 -21.67 1.02 -9.94
C SER A 147 -21.28 1.64 -11.28
N GLU A 148 -21.52 2.94 -11.49
CA GLU A 148 -21.13 3.66 -12.71
C GLU A 148 -19.60 3.63 -12.92
N CYS A 149 -18.82 3.84 -11.85
CA CYS A 149 -17.36 3.72 -11.90
C CYS A 149 -16.89 2.30 -12.24
N ARG A 150 -17.51 1.26 -11.68
CA ARG A 150 -17.18 -0.14 -12.00
C ARG A 150 -17.43 -0.42 -13.48
N THR A 151 -18.56 0.01 -14.03
CA THR A 151 -18.87 -0.16 -15.45
C THR A 151 -17.82 0.52 -16.34
N LEU A 152 -17.47 1.78 -16.06
CA LEU A 152 -16.46 2.50 -16.84
C LEU A 152 -15.09 1.79 -16.85
N ILE A 153 -14.65 1.27 -15.71
CA ILE A 153 -13.39 0.53 -15.61
C ILE A 153 -13.44 -0.77 -16.43
N GLN A 154 -14.57 -1.49 -16.38
CA GLN A 154 -14.74 -2.73 -17.14
C GLN A 154 -14.80 -2.47 -18.65
N ASP A 155 -15.46 -1.40 -19.08
CA ASP A 155 -15.57 -1.01 -20.49
C ASP A 155 -14.17 -0.66 -21.07
N GLU A 156 -13.36 0.10 -20.32
CA GLU A 156 -11.98 0.42 -20.71
C GLU A 156 -11.07 -0.82 -20.74
N LEU A 157 -11.23 -1.73 -19.78
CA LEU A 157 -10.48 -2.99 -19.79
C LEU A 157 -10.85 -3.84 -21.01
N ASP A 158 -12.14 -3.95 -21.32
CA ASP A 158 -12.62 -4.69 -22.49
C ASP A 158 -12.09 -4.05 -23.78
N TYR A 159 -12.02 -2.72 -23.85
CA TYR A 159 -11.41 -2.00 -24.97
C TYR A 159 -9.92 -2.38 -25.14
N VAL A 160 -9.12 -2.31 -24.08
CA VAL A 160 -7.68 -2.66 -24.11
C VAL A 160 -7.45 -4.13 -24.47
N LEU A 161 -8.29 -5.04 -23.95
CA LEU A 161 -8.19 -6.47 -24.26
C LEU A 161 -8.55 -6.76 -25.73
N THR A 162 -9.54 -6.05 -26.26
CA THR A 162 -9.94 -6.13 -27.67
C THR A 162 -8.83 -5.62 -28.58
N GLU A 163 -8.20 -4.49 -28.24
CA GLU A 163 -7.05 -3.94 -28.96
C GLU A 163 -5.87 -4.94 -28.99
N LYS A 164 -5.60 -5.62 -27.87
CA LYS A 164 -4.54 -6.64 -27.75
C LYS A 164 -4.92 -8.02 -28.28
N ARG A 165 -6.09 -8.16 -28.93
CA ARG A 165 -6.61 -9.42 -29.51
C ARG A 165 -6.73 -10.56 -28.48
N VAL A 166 -6.92 -10.22 -27.21
CA VAL A 166 -7.19 -11.21 -26.16
C VAL A 166 -8.66 -11.60 -26.26
N LYS A 167 -8.94 -12.85 -26.65
CA LYS A 167 -10.31 -13.35 -26.85
C LYS A 167 -11.05 -13.70 -25.56
N GLN A 168 -10.37 -13.59 -24.42
CA GLN A 168 -10.92 -14.00 -23.14
C GLN A 168 -11.67 -12.83 -22.51
N LYS A 169 -12.94 -13.06 -22.18
CA LYS A 169 -13.74 -12.10 -21.40
C LYS A 169 -13.23 -12.13 -19.96
N VAL A 170 -12.48 -11.11 -19.58
CA VAL A 170 -11.94 -10.97 -18.22
C VAL A 170 -12.90 -10.07 -17.44
N GLN A 171 -13.66 -10.65 -16.52
CA GLN A 171 -14.49 -9.89 -15.61
C GLN A 171 -13.65 -9.49 -14.38
N MET A 172 -13.59 -8.20 -14.07
CA MET A 172 -12.90 -7.73 -12.88
C MET A 172 -13.63 -8.18 -11.61
N ASN A 173 -12.90 -8.88 -10.74
CA ASN A 173 -13.39 -9.21 -9.40
C ASN A 173 -13.07 -8.04 -8.44
N TYR A 174 -13.95 -7.05 -8.41
CA TYR A 174 -13.78 -5.83 -7.61
C TYR A 174 -13.62 -6.11 -6.12
N ASP A 175 -14.28 -7.13 -5.56
CA ASP A 175 -14.13 -7.49 -4.14
C ASP A 175 -12.70 -7.92 -3.81
N ASN A 176 -12.00 -8.55 -4.76
CA ASN A 176 -10.63 -8.99 -4.59
C ASN A 176 -9.63 -7.82 -4.74
N TYR A 177 -9.89 -6.89 -5.67
CA TYR A 177 -9.07 -5.68 -5.82
C TYR A 177 -9.27 -4.70 -4.66
N GLU A 178 -10.51 -4.48 -4.22
CA GLU A 178 -10.80 -3.68 -3.03
C GLU A 178 -10.10 -4.28 -1.82
N ARG A 179 -10.17 -5.60 -1.62
CA ARG A 179 -9.42 -6.27 -0.56
C ARG A 179 -7.91 -6.10 -0.70
N GLN A 180 -7.34 -6.28 -1.89
CA GLN A 180 -5.90 -6.12 -2.11
C GLN A 180 -5.44 -4.67 -1.89
N ILE A 181 -6.23 -3.68 -2.30
CA ILE A 181 -5.94 -2.26 -2.06
C ILE A 181 -6.03 -1.97 -0.55
N VAL A 182 -7.03 -2.51 0.14
CA VAL A 182 -7.18 -2.38 1.60
C VAL A 182 -6.03 -3.07 2.33
N GLU A 183 -5.60 -4.25 1.91
CA GLU A 183 -4.48 -4.99 2.50
C GLU A 183 -3.13 -4.31 2.23
N GLN A 184 -2.93 -3.80 1.01
CA GLN A 184 -1.67 -3.22 0.56
C GLN A 184 -1.49 -1.77 1.02
N TYR A 185 -2.57 -0.99 1.11
CA TYR A 185 -2.53 0.43 1.48
C TYR A 185 -3.19 0.75 2.82
N SER A 186 -3.79 -0.22 3.51
CA SER A 186 -4.50 -0.03 4.79
C SER A 186 -5.61 1.03 4.76
N ILE A 187 -6.13 1.37 3.57
CA ILE A 187 -7.24 2.31 3.40
C ILE A 187 -8.51 1.48 3.27
N ALA A 188 -9.15 1.18 4.41
CA ALA A 188 -10.53 0.71 4.38
C ALA A 188 -11.42 1.85 3.86
N LEU A 189 -11.98 1.71 2.65
CA LEU A 189 -13.07 2.56 2.20
C LEU A 189 -14.32 2.17 2.96
N THR A 190 -14.51 2.76 4.14
CA THR A 190 -15.77 2.67 4.87
C THR A 190 -16.75 3.65 4.26
N GLY A 191 -17.81 3.12 3.63
CA GLY A 191 -19.06 3.84 3.39
C GLY A 191 -19.94 3.87 4.64
#